data_AF-A0A0V1AJX9-F1
#
_entry.id   AF-A0A0V1AJX9-F1
#
_cell.length_a   1.000
_cell.length_b   1.000
_cell.length_c   1.000
_cell.angle_alpha   90.00
_cell.angle_beta   90.00
_cell.angle_gamma   90.00
#
_symmetry.space_group_name_H-M   'P 1'
#
loop_
_entity.id
_entity.type
_entity.pdbx_description
1 polymer ?
#
loop_
_entity_poly.entity_id
_entity_poly.type
_entity_poly.pdbx_seq_one_letter_code
_entity_poly.pdbx_strand_id
1 'polypeptide(L)'
;MSLMNTQGLPHFPTFKRVKSAMYGHRAKRFPKLPNHRRDLQIPVPFRTTKAGDDFLLWQSASRHILVFATGYNIRLLAASRTWGMDGTFKIVPQWYQQLFTIHAFVAGKLVPAVYCLCTGKDIGTYGYIFQALIDKAAVLEVDLNPDTI
;
A
#
# COMPACT_ATOMS: atom_id res chain seq x y z
N MET A 1 -12.56 41.69 45.85
CA MET A 1 -11.63 40.82 45.09
C MET A 1 -12.33 39.48 44.88
N SER A 2 -13.10 39.36 43.79
CA SER A 2 -13.90 38.16 43.51
C SER A 2 -13.02 37.12 42.82
N LEU A 3 -12.91 35.93 43.43
CA LEU A 3 -12.24 34.76 42.87
C LEU A 3 -13.04 34.28 41.65
N MET A 4 -12.42 34.29 40.46
CA MET A 4 -13.01 33.67 39.27
C MET A 4 -13.15 32.17 39.50
N ASN A 5 -14.41 31.74 39.60
CA ASN A 5 -14.84 30.36 39.67
C ASN A 5 -14.62 29.71 38.30
N THR A 6 -13.65 28.82 38.16
CA THR A 6 -13.42 28.02 36.94
C THR A 6 -14.46 26.90 36.86
N GLN A 7 -15.71 27.27 36.62
CA GLN A 7 -16.78 26.35 36.28
C GLN A 7 -16.48 25.71 34.91
N GLY A 8 -15.99 24.47 34.96
CA GLY A 8 -16.22 23.41 33.97
C GLY A 8 -15.99 23.75 32.50
N LEU A 9 -14.73 23.94 32.09
CA LEU A 9 -14.37 23.73 30.68
C LEU A 9 -14.80 22.29 30.29
N PRO A 10 -15.51 22.10 29.15
CA PRO A 10 -15.91 20.77 28.71
C PRO A 10 -14.68 19.86 28.69
N HIS A 11 -14.75 18.71 29.35
CA HIS A 11 -13.65 17.76 29.32
C HIS A 11 -13.53 17.19 27.91
N PHE A 12 -12.68 17.80 27.09
CA PHE A 12 -12.39 17.30 25.76
C PHE A 12 -11.64 15.96 25.85
N PRO A 13 -12.02 14.95 25.05
CA PRO A 13 -11.29 13.70 25.00
C PRO A 13 -9.86 13.96 24.54
N THR A 14 -8.91 13.20 25.09
CA THR A 14 -7.51 13.30 24.66
C THR A 14 -7.37 12.93 23.17
N PHE A 15 -6.37 13.50 22.50
CA PHE A 15 -6.07 13.15 21.10
C PHE A 15 -5.93 11.63 20.89
N LYS A 16 -5.32 10.92 21.86
CA LYS A 16 -5.20 9.45 21.82
C LYS A 16 -6.56 8.75 21.78
N ARG A 17 -7.55 9.22 22.56
CA ARG A 17 -8.92 8.66 22.58
C ARG A 17 -9.65 8.96 21.28
N VAL A 18 -9.56 10.19 20.77
CA VAL A 18 -10.16 10.58 19.48
C VAL A 18 -9.57 9.74 18.34
N LYS A 19 -8.23 9.68 18.26
CA LYS A 19 -7.50 8.89 17.27
C LYS A 19 -7.88 7.41 17.31
N SER A 20 -7.93 6.81 18.50
CA SER A 20 -8.34 5.41 18.69
C SER A 20 -9.78 5.15 18.25
N ALA A 21 -10.72 6.01 18.66
CA ALA A 21 -12.13 5.91 18.25
C ALA A 21 -12.29 6.01 16.73
N MET A 22 -11.56 6.94 16.09
CA MET A 22 -11.55 7.09 14.64
C MET A 22 -11.02 5.84 13.92
N TYR A 23 -9.89 5.28 14.37
CA TYR A 23 -9.37 4.04 13.76
C TYR A 23 -10.30 2.86 14.00
N GLY A 24 -10.86 2.72 15.21
CA GLY A 24 -11.83 1.66 15.51
C GLY A 24 -13.08 1.75 14.63
N HIS A 25 -13.60 2.96 14.41
CA HIS A 25 -14.73 3.18 13.49
C HIS A 25 -14.36 2.85 12.04
N ARG A 26 -13.17 3.23 11.57
CA ARG A 26 -12.68 2.91 10.22
C ARG A 26 -12.49 1.40 10.02
N ALA A 27 -11.96 0.69 11.02
CA ALA A 27 -11.72 -0.75 10.95
C ALA A 27 -13.01 -1.56 10.73
N LYS A 28 -14.17 -1.07 11.21
CA LYS A 28 -15.49 -1.72 10.99
C LYS A 28 -15.91 -1.79 9.52
N ARG A 29 -15.30 -0.97 8.64
CA ARG A 29 -15.62 -0.95 7.19
C ARG A 29 -14.95 -2.07 6.42
N PHE A 30 -13.95 -2.72 7.01
CA PHE A 30 -13.14 -3.74 6.34
C PHE A 30 -13.38 -5.11 6.97
N PRO A 31 -13.34 -6.20 6.18
CA PRO A 31 -13.39 -7.54 6.73
C PRO A 31 -12.21 -7.75 7.67
N LYS A 32 -12.44 -8.51 8.75
CA LYS A 32 -11.35 -8.95 9.61
C LYS A 32 -10.41 -9.82 8.80
N LEU A 33 -9.11 -9.71 9.09
CA LEU A 33 -8.15 -10.67 8.57
C LEU A 33 -8.52 -12.08 9.04
N PRO A 34 -8.29 -13.12 8.22
CA PRO A 34 -8.41 -14.51 8.67
C PRO A 34 -7.48 -14.80 9.87
N ASN A 35 -7.55 -15.99 10.45
CA ASN A 35 -6.62 -16.39 11.52
C ASN A 35 -5.23 -16.73 10.98
N HIS A 36 -5.17 -17.30 9.77
CA HIS A 36 -3.93 -17.62 9.09
C HIS A 36 -3.80 -16.88 7.76
N ARG A 37 -2.58 -16.40 7.49
CA ARG A 37 -2.22 -15.71 6.25
C ARG A 37 -2.53 -16.52 4.99
N ARG A 38 -2.43 -17.85 5.05
CA ARG A 38 -2.71 -18.76 3.93
C ARG A 38 -4.17 -18.76 3.49
N ASP A 39 -5.07 -18.39 4.40
CA ASP A 39 -6.50 -18.31 4.14
C ASP A 39 -6.91 -16.93 3.61
N LEU A 40 -5.95 -16.02 3.40
CA LEU A 40 -6.22 -14.68 2.90
C LEU A 40 -6.71 -14.73 1.46
N GLN A 41 -8.02 -14.53 1.31
CA GLN A 41 -8.68 -14.25 0.04
C GLN A 41 -8.96 -12.76 -0.04
N ILE A 42 -8.39 -12.07 -1.03
CA ILE A 42 -8.64 -10.64 -1.23
C ILE A 42 -10.06 -10.47 -1.80
N PRO A 43 -10.99 -9.73 -1.17
CA PRO A 43 -12.28 -9.45 -1.77
C PRO A 43 -12.18 -8.76 -3.14
N VAL A 44 -13.10 -9.06 -4.07
CA VAL A 44 -13.15 -8.46 -5.41
C VAL A 44 -13.08 -6.92 -5.39
N PRO A 45 -13.79 -6.20 -4.49
CA PRO A 45 -13.70 -4.73 -4.43
C PRO A 45 -12.31 -4.17 -4.10
N PHE A 46 -11.37 -5.01 -3.62
CA PHE A 46 -9.97 -4.63 -3.38
C PHE A 46 -9.03 -5.15 -4.46
N ARG A 47 -9.53 -5.94 -5.41
CA ARG A 47 -8.77 -6.39 -6.58
C ARG A 47 -8.93 -5.46 -7.77
N THR A 48 -9.92 -4.58 -7.78
CA THR A 48 -10.22 -3.70 -8.91
C THR A 48 -10.21 -2.22 -8.51
N THR A 49 -9.94 -1.34 -9.47
CA THR A 49 -10.10 0.11 -9.31
C THR A 49 -11.58 0.49 -9.26
N LYS A 50 -11.87 1.76 -8.95
CA LYS A 50 -13.23 2.31 -9.06
C LYS A 50 -13.76 2.33 -10.50
N ALA A 51 -12.86 2.34 -11.49
CA ALA A 51 -13.20 2.27 -12.90
C ALA A 51 -13.40 0.81 -13.39
N GLY A 52 -13.15 -0.18 -12.54
CA GLY A 52 -13.33 -1.60 -12.85
C GLY A 52 -12.07 -2.30 -13.36
N ASP A 53 -10.94 -1.59 -13.48
CA ASP A 53 -9.68 -2.20 -13.93
C ASP A 53 -9.09 -3.13 -12.89
N ASP A 54 -8.43 -4.20 -13.33
CA ASP A 54 -7.63 -5.04 -12.45
C ASP A 54 -6.52 -4.22 -11.77
N PHE A 55 -6.46 -4.36 -10.45
CA PHE A 55 -5.53 -3.66 -9.58
C PHE A 55 -4.66 -4.63 -8.77
N LEU A 56 -5.16 -5.79 -8.35
CA LEU A 56 -4.31 -6.86 -7.82
C LEU A 56 -3.58 -7.52 -8.99
N LEU A 57 -2.35 -7.06 -9.23
CA LEU A 57 -1.52 -7.49 -10.36
C LEU A 57 -1.00 -8.92 -10.16
N TRP A 58 -0.50 -9.22 -8.96
CA TRP A 58 0.11 -10.52 -8.68
C TRP A 58 0.07 -10.87 -7.19
N GLN A 59 0.05 -12.17 -6.90
CA GLN A 59 0.11 -12.71 -5.56
C GLN A 59 1.03 -13.94 -5.51
N SER A 60 1.99 -13.94 -4.57
CA SER A 60 2.78 -15.12 -4.26
C SER A 60 2.06 -16.01 -3.26
N ALA A 61 1.79 -17.27 -3.60
CA ALA A 61 1.26 -18.23 -2.62
C ALA A 61 2.31 -18.61 -1.55
N SER A 62 3.58 -18.78 -1.93
CA SER A 62 4.65 -19.25 -1.05
C SER A 62 5.22 -18.15 -0.14
N ARG A 63 5.43 -16.96 -0.70
CA ARG A 63 5.97 -15.81 0.04
C ARG A 63 4.86 -14.92 0.61
N HIS A 64 3.61 -15.09 0.19
CA HIS A 64 2.48 -14.25 0.57
C HIS A 64 2.74 -12.76 0.35
N ILE A 65 3.28 -12.45 -0.83
CA ILE A 65 3.47 -11.09 -1.33
C ILE A 65 2.23 -10.74 -2.15
N LEU A 66 1.70 -9.53 -1.97
CA LEU A 66 0.66 -8.98 -2.83
C LEU A 66 1.23 -7.78 -3.57
N VAL A 67 1.10 -7.76 -4.89
CA VAL A 67 1.53 -6.64 -5.74
C VAL A 67 0.29 -6.03 -6.37
N PHE A 68 0.12 -4.72 -6.17
CA PHE A 68 -0.99 -3.96 -6.71
C PHE A 68 -0.49 -2.90 -7.69
N ALA A 69 -1.03 -2.94 -8.89
CA ALA A 69 -0.85 -1.95 -9.95
C ALA A 69 -1.83 -2.25 -11.08
N THR A 70 -2.24 -1.22 -11.82
CA THR A 70 -2.98 -1.42 -13.08
C THR A 70 -2.01 -1.49 -14.26
N GLY A 71 -2.51 -1.87 -15.43
CA GLY A 71 -1.73 -1.76 -16.67
C GLY A 71 -1.26 -0.33 -16.96
N TYR A 72 -2.07 0.68 -16.64
CA TYR A 72 -1.68 2.08 -16.76
C TYR A 72 -0.50 2.43 -15.84
N ASN A 73 -0.50 1.92 -14.60
CA ASN A 73 0.59 2.14 -13.66
C ASN A 73 1.92 1.55 -14.18
N ILE A 74 1.87 0.38 -14.82
CA ILE A 74 3.06 -0.24 -15.43
C ILE A 74 3.55 0.58 -16.62
N ARG A 75 2.65 1.04 -17.50
CA ARG A 75 3.01 1.94 -18.61
C ARG A 75 3.59 3.27 -18.10
N LEU A 76 3.09 3.79 -16.98
CA LEU A 76 3.63 4.99 -16.34
C LEU A 76 5.06 4.78 -15.84
N LEU A 77 5.35 3.62 -15.24
CA LEU A 77 6.72 3.26 -14.85
C LEU A 77 7.63 3.10 -16.08
N ALA A 78 7.17 2.42 -17.12
CA ALA A 78 7.93 2.26 -18.37
C ALA A 78 8.27 3.61 -19.03
N ALA A 79 7.35 4.58 -18.98
CA ALA A 79 7.56 5.92 -19.51
C ALA A 79 8.47 6.81 -18.66
N SER A 80 8.73 6.45 -17.39
CA SER A 80 9.54 7.23 -16.47
C SER A 80 10.96 6.67 -16.37
N ARG A 81 11.96 7.54 -16.59
CA ARG A 81 13.39 7.19 -16.47
C ARG A 81 13.91 7.27 -15.03
N THR A 82 13.19 7.92 -14.13
CA THR A 82 13.58 8.05 -12.72
C THR A 82 12.51 7.43 -11.86
N TRP A 83 12.89 6.37 -11.14
CA TRP A 83 12.00 5.73 -10.19
C TRP A 83 12.40 6.13 -8.77
N GLY A 84 11.42 6.19 -7.89
CA GLY A 84 11.65 6.28 -6.45
C GLY A 84 11.07 5.05 -5.77
N MET A 85 11.73 4.57 -4.73
CA MET A 85 11.26 3.42 -3.97
C MET A 85 11.24 3.76 -2.48
N ASP A 86 10.15 3.41 -1.80
CA ASP A 86 10.03 3.62 -0.35
C ASP A 86 9.44 2.39 0.33
N GLY A 87 9.78 2.24 1.60
CA GLY A 87 9.39 1.12 2.43
C GLY A 87 8.83 1.59 3.76
N THR A 88 7.52 1.47 3.94
CA THR A 88 6.87 1.83 5.21
C THR A 88 6.63 0.60 6.09
N PHE A 89 7.19 0.62 7.31
CA PHE A 89 7.20 -0.54 8.23
C PHE A 89 6.16 -0.45 9.35
N LYS A 90 5.75 0.77 9.72
CA LYS A 90 4.95 1.02 10.93
C LYS A 90 3.44 0.93 10.69
N ILE A 91 2.99 0.91 9.44
CA ILE A 91 1.58 1.00 9.06
C ILE A 91 1.24 -0.13 8.08
N VAL A 92 1.35 -1.37 8.58
CA VAL A 92 1.07 -2.58 7.80
C VAL A 92 0.15 -3.52 8.59
N PRO A 93 -0.70 -4.32 7.92
CA PRO A 93 -1.52 -5.31 8.61
C PRO A 93 -0.65 -6.34 9.34
N GLN A 94 -1.19 -6.98 10.38
CA GLN A 94 -0.50 -7.87 11.34
C GLN A 94 0.49 -8.89 10.75
N TRP A 95 0.34 -9.30 9.50
CA TRP A 95 1.16 -10.33 8.86
C TRP A 95 2.27 -9.82 7.96
N TYR A 96 2.19 -8.54 7.60
CA TYR A 96 3.14 -7.92 6.70
C TYR A 96 4.18 -7.18 7.52
N GLN A 97 5.41 -7.19 7.03
CA GLN A 97 6.52 -6.47 7.64
C GLN A 97 6.71 -5.09 7.00
N GLN A 98 6.24 -4.92 5.76
CA GLN A 98 6.45 -3.70 5.01
C GLN A 98 5.37 -3.51 3.93
N LEU A 99 5.00 -2.25 3.72
CA LEU A 99 4.38 -1.77 2.49
C LEU A 99 5.50 -1.11 1.67
N PHE A 100 5.92 -1.77 0.61
CA PHE A 100 6.92 -1.29 -0.33
C PHE A 100 6.23 -0.63 -1.52
N THR A 101 6.68 0.55 -1.92
CA THR A 101 6.08 1.31 -3.03
C THR A 101 7.12 1.70 -4.06
N ILE A 102 6.73 1.65 -5.33
CA ILE A 102 7.54 2.12 -6.46
C ILE A 102 6.80 3.29 -7.10
N HIS A 103 7.53 4.35 -7.34
CA HIS A 103 7.03 5.64 -7.81
C HIS A 103 7.67 5.99 -9.15
N ALA A 104 6.86 6.47 -10.08
CA ALA A 104 7.35 7.12 -11.30
C ALA A 104 7.58 8.61 -11.01
N PHE A 105 8.70 9.18 -11.48
CA PHE A 105 8.87 10.62 -11.51
C PHE A 105 8.24 11.19 -12.77
N VAL A 106 7.22 12.05 -12.59
CA VAL A 106 6.43 12.63 -13.68
C VAL A 106 6.15 14.09 -13.36
N ALA A 107 6.49 14.98 -14.29
CA ALA A 107 6.26 16.43 -14.16
C ALA A 107 6.74 17.02 -12.82
N GLY A 108 7.95 16.63 -12.38
CA GLY A 108 8.54 17.13 -11.14
C GLY A 108 8.05 16.46 -9.85
N LYS A 109 7.23 15.40 -9.93
CA LYS A 109 6.59 14.77 -8.78
C LYS A 109 6.78 13.25 -8.78
N LEU A 110 6.93 12.68 -7.59
CA LEU A 110 6.88 11.23 -7.38
C LEU A 110 5.42 10.77 -7.27
N VAL A 111 4.99 9.97 -8.24
CA VAL A 111 3.65 9.39 -8.30
C VAL A 111 3.75 7.90 -7.99
N PRO A 112 3.16 7.40 -6.88
CA PRO A 112 3.18 5.98 -6.60
C PRO A 112 2.44 5.20 -7.68
N ALA A 113 3.11 4.20 -8.24
CA ALA A 113 2.58 3.37 -9.32
C ALA A 113 2.36 1.92 -8.86
N VAL A 114 3.23 1.38 -8.02
CA VAL A 114 3.13 0.00 -7.53
C VAL A 114 3.12 -0.01 -6.01
N TYR A 115 2.25 -0.85 -5.44
CA TYR A 115 2.18 -1.08 -4.00
C TYR A 115 2.37 -2.57 -3.71
N CYS A 116 3.27 -2.90 -2.80
CA CYS A 116 3.60 -4.27 -2.44
C CYS A 116 3.42 -4.47 -0.94
N LEU A 117 2.55 -5.40 -0.55
CA LEU A 117 2.49 -5.88 0.83
C LEU A 117 3.40 -7.09 0.97
N CYS A 118 4.45 -6.94 1.78
CA CYS A 118 5.56 -7.90 1.87
C CYS A 118 5.65 -8.49 3.28
N THR A 119 5.90 -9.80 3.39
CA THR A 119 6.16 -10.45 4.69
C THR A 119 7.64 -10.59 5.01
N GLY A 120 8.50 -10.12 4.11
CA GLY A 120 9.95 -10.07 4.26
C GLY A 120 10.48 -8.77 3.66
N LYS A 121 11.78 -8.56 3.84
CA LYS A 121 12.54 -7.39 3.35
C LYS A 121 13.90 -7.79 2.78
N ASP A 122 14.05 -9.07 2.48
CA ASP A 122 15.27 -9.66 1.93
C ASP A 122 15.30 -9.50 0.40
N ILE A 123 16.49 -9.68 -0.17
CA ILE A 123 16.74 -9.58 -1.62
C ILE A 123 15.80 -10.49 -2.42
N GLY A 124 15.51 -11.70 -1.91
CA GLY A 124 14.58 -12.62 -2.57
C GLY A 124 13.17 -12.06 -2.66
N THR A 125 12.67 -11.43 -1.59
CA THR A 125 11.36 -10.75 -1.59
C THR A 125 11.27 -9.71 -2.70
N TYR A 126 12.29 -8.84 -2.85
CA TYR A 126 12.30 -7.84 -3.93
C TYR A 126 12.45 -8.48 -5.31
N GLY A 127 13.23 -9.54 -5.44
CA GLY A 127 13.36 -10.31 -6.69
C GLY A 127 12.01 -10.82 -7.21
N TYR A 128 11.17 -11.37 -6.34
CA TYR A 128 9.80 -11.79 -6.72
C TYR A 128 8.93 -10.62 -7.18
N ILE A 129 9.05 -9.46 -6.53
CA ILE A 129 8.28 -8.26 -6.90
C ILE A 129 8.69 -7.78 -8.28
N PHE A 130 9.99 -7.60 -8.52
CA PHE A 130 10.48 -7.12 -9.81
C PHE A 130 10.19 -8.11 -10.94
N GLN A 131 10.29 -9.42 -10.69
CA GLN A 131 9.89 -10.41 -11.69
C GLN A 131 8.41 -10.28 -12.08
N ALA A 132 7.51 -10.12 -11.10
CA ALA A 132 6.09 -9.93 -11.39
C ALA A 132 5.82 -8.66 -12.22
N LEU A 133 6.61 -7.59 -12.02
CA LEU A 133 6.51 -6.38 -12.83
C LEU A 133 7.05 -6.57 -14.25
N ILE A 134 8.17 -7.27 -14.41
CA ILE A 134 8.75 -7.62 -15.72
C ILE A 134 7.78 -8.48 -16.51
N ASP A 135 7.21 -9.52 -15.89
CA ASP A 135 6.23 -10.40 -16.53
C ASP A 135 5.01 -9.61 -16.99
N LYS A 136 4.52 -8.68 -16.16
CA LYS A 136 3.39 -7.84 -16.53
C LYS A 136 3.73 -6.84 -17.64
N ALA A 137 4.94 -6.28 -17.63
CA ALA A 137 5.40 -5.37 -18.67
C ALA A 137 5.54 -6.07 -20.02
N ALA A 138 6.05 -7.30 -20.04
CA ALA A 138 6.13 -8.14 -21.23
C ALA A 138 4.73 -8.40 -21.83
N VAL A 139 3.73 -8.74 -21.00
CA VAL A 139 2.34 -8.91 -21.43
C VAL A 139 1.75 -7.61 -22.02
N LEU A 140 2.20 -6.45 -21.55
CA LEU A 140 1.74 -5.14 -22.02
C LEU A 140 2.57 -4.58 -23.18
N GLU A 141 3.59 -5.32 -23.61
CA GLU A 141 4.55 -4.96 -24.65
C GLU A 141 5.23 -3.60 -24.36
N VAL A 142 5.71 -3.43 -23.12
CA VAL A 142 6.49 -2.26 -22.71
C VAL A 142 7.76 -2.67 -21.98
N ASP A 143 8.80 -1.84 -22.11
CA ASP A 143 10.07 -2.04 -21.44
C ASP A 143 10.15 -1.22 -20.16
N LEU A 144 10.57 -1.87 -19.07
CA LEU A 144 10.89 -1.21 -17.82
C LEU A 144 12.39 -0.91 -17.80
N ASN A 145 12.77 0.34 -18.05
CA ASN A 145 14.18 0.74 -18.16
C ASN A 145 14.44 2.11 -17.50
N PRO A 146 14.44 2.17 -16.15
CA PRO A 146 14.82 3.38 -15.44
C PRO A 146 16.34 3.62 -15.57
N ASP A 147 16.71 4.86 -15.85
CA ASP A 147 18.11 5.31 -15.81
C ASP A 147 18.55 5.61 -14.37
N THR A 148 17.60 5.88 -13.47
CA THR A 148 17.85 6.25 -12.08
C THR A 148 16.82 5.62 -11.14
N ILE A 149 17.29 5.10 -10.02
CA ILE A 149 16.52 4.44 -8.94
C ILE A 149 16.91 5.01 -7.58
#